data_AF-A0A3B4YPZ3-F1
#
_entry.id   AF-A0A3B4YPZ3-F1
#
_cell.length_a   1.000
_cell.length_b   1.000
_cell.length_c   1.000
_cell.angle_alpha   90.00
_cell.angle_beta   90.00
_cell.angle_gamma   90.00
#
_symmetry.space_group_name_H-M   'P 1'
#
loop_
_entity.id
_entity.type
_entity.pdbx_description
1 polymer ?
#
loop_
_entity_poly.entity_id
_entity_poly.type
_entity_poly.pdbx_seq_one_letter_code
_entity_poly.pdbx_strand_id
1 'polypeptide(L)'
;MSRHGKKNGIPDRWLDYKAVGKRLHGTRFIAFKVPLNQVRSCSRQLPCSDVFGPWELLDALSKEEQELGLIIDLTFTTRYYKLQDLPESFMFMKIFTAGREVPSDGTILSFKRAVRRFLRDNADNDKLIGVHCTHGLNRTGYLICRYLIDVDGMDPKEAVERVCCPLLDNPEIQPLHLMSFNVSFIFVSQ
;
A
#
# COMPACT_ATOMS: atom_id res chain seq x y z
N MET A 1 25.63 -17.59 -13.36
CA MET A 1 25.41 -18.13 -12.00
C MET A 1 23.95 -17.95 -11.62
N SER A 2 23.22 -19.05 -11.45
CA SER A 2 21.78 -19.07 -11.19
C SER A 2 21.47 -18.54 -9.77
N ARG A 3 20.83 -17.36 -9.68
CA ARG A 3 20.34 -16.79 -8.42
C ARG A 3 19.14 -17.60 -7.93
N HIS A 4 19.38 -18.69 -7.21
CA HIS A 4 18.37 -19.30 -6.35
C HIS A 4 18.08 -18.34 -5.19
N GLY A 5 17.23 -17.34 -5.44
CA GLY A 5 16.78 -16.40 -4.41
C GLY A 5 16.07 -17.17 -3.29
N LYS A 6 16.52 -16.98 -2.06
CA LYS A 6 15.90 -17.55 -0.85
C LYS A 6 14.41 -17.23 -0.87
N LYS A 7 13.57 -18.23 -1.14
CA LYS A 7 12.11 -18.07 -1.32
C LYS A 7 11.39 -17.53 -0.07
N ASN A 8 12.06 -17.48 1.08
CA ASN A 8 11.50 -17.15 2.39
C ASN A 8 12.18 -15.95 3.09
N GLY A 9 12.86 -15.06 2.34
CA GLY A 9 13.52 -13.87 2.91
C GLY A 9 12.64 -12.61 2.92
N ILE A 10 13.05 -11.61 3.71
CA ILE A 10 12.53 -10.24 3.66
C ILE A 10 12.77 -9.66 2.25
N PRO A 11 11.80 -8.96 1.63
CA PRO A 11 12.00 -8.36 0.32
C PRO A 11 13.12 -7.31 0.32
N ASP A 12 13.84 -7.18 -0.80
CA ASP A 12 14.90 -6.19 -0.96
C ASP A 12 14.42 -4.79 -0.59
N ARG A 13 15.24 -4.07 0.19
CA ARG A 13 14.97 -2.70 0.68
C ARG A 13 13.71 -2.52 1.52
N TRP A 14 13.04 -3.60 1.95
CA TRP A 14 11.79 -3.48 2.72
C TRP A 14 11.97 -2.79 4.08
N LEU A 15 13.15 -2.90 4.69
CA LEU A 15 13.50 -2.22 5.94
C LEU A 15 13.68 -0.71 5.76
N ASP A 16 14.03 -0.26 4.55
CA ASP A 16 14.30 1.15 4.23
C ASP A 16 13.01 1.99 4.18
N TYR A 17 11.83 1.36 4.23
CA TYR A 17 10.54 2.02 4.12
C TYR A 17 9.79 2.04 5.45
N LYS A 18 9.14 3.17 5.73
CA LYS A 18 8.18 3.32 6.83
C LYS A 18 7.09 2.25 6.71
N ALA A 19 6.71 1.67 7.86
CA ALA A 19 5.75 0.59 7.90
C ALA A 19 4.35 1.02 7.46
N VAL A 20 3.82 2.09 8.07
CA VAL A 20 2.47 2.62 7.84
C VAL A 20 2.57 4.12 7.58
N GLY A 21 1.96 4.58 6.49
CA GLY A 21 1.79 6.00 6.18
C GLY A 21 0.67 6.64 7.02
N LYS A 22 0.45 7.94 6.88
CA LYS A 22 -0.74 8.59 7.47
C LYS A 22 -1.97 8.39 6.57
N ARG A 23 -3.17 8.46 7.16
CA ARG A 23 -4.42 8.59 6.40
C ARG A 23 -4.31 9.78 5.46
N LEU A 24 -4.68 9.58 4.19
CA LEU A 24 -4.70 10.67 3.22
C LEU A 24 -5.89 11.59 3.48
N HIS A 25 -5.62 12.83 3.86
CA HIS A 25 -6.63 13.82 4.24
C HIS A 25 -7.70 13.97 3.15
N GLY A 26 -8.97 14.08 3.57
CA GLY A 26 -10.13 14.18 2.66
C GLY A 26 -10.48 12.87 1.94
N THR A 27 -9.84 11.75 2.29
CA THR A 27 -10.13 10.43 1.73
C THR A 27 -10.21 9.38 2.84
N ARG A 28 -10.57 8.15 2.45
CA ARG A 28 -10.51 6.96 3.32
C ARG A 28 -9.34 6.05 2.98
N PHE A 29 -8.31 6.55 2.30
CA PHE A 29 -7.13 5.76 1.96
C PHE A 29 -6.04 5.84 3.03
N ILE A 30 -5.40 4.70 3.28
CA ILE A 30 -4.13 4.62 3.98
C ILE A 30 -3.22 3.65 3.24
N ALA A 31 -1.93 3.98 3.16
CA ALA A 31 -0.93 3.18 2.47
C ALA A 31 0.12 2.67 3.45
N PHE A 32 0.58 1.43 3.25
CA PHE A 32 1.58 0.77 4.08
C PHE A 32 2.42 -0.21 3.25
N LYS A 33 3.59 -0.60 3.75
CA LYS A 33 4.39 -1.68 3.14
C LYS A 33 3.75 -3.04 3.43
N VAL A 34 4.14 -4.10 2.74
CA VAL A 34 3.52 -5.41 2.99
C VAL A 34 3.83 -5.89 4.43
N PRO A 35 2.81 -6.26 5.23
CA PRO A 35 3.05 -6.93 6.51
C PRO A 35 3.57 -8.35 6.25
N LEU A 36 4.49 -8.83 7.08
CA LEU A 36 5.18 -10.09 6.87
C LEU A 36 4.92 -11.03 8.07
N ASN A 37 4.18 -12.13 7.86
CA ASN A 37 3.92 -13.13 8.92
C ASN A 37 5.20 -13.77 9.45
N GLN A 38 6.14 -14.05 8.55
CA GLN A 38 7.38 -14.77 8.87
C GLN A 38 8.39 -13.91 9.62
N VAL A 39 8.08 -12.65 9.97
CA VAL A 39 9.02 -11.84 10.73
C VAL A 39 9.28 -12.44 12.10
N ARG A 40 8.30 -13.13 12.72
CA ARG A 40 8.56 -13.89 13.96
C ARG A 40 9.44 -15.12 13.74
N SER A 41 9.39 -15.74 12.56
CA SER A 41 10.23 -16.89 12.18
C SER A 41 11.64 -16.48 11.75
N CYS A 42 11.79 -15.29 11.16
CA CYS A 42 13.06 -14.63 10.81
C CYS A 42 13.57 -13.70 11.93
N SER A 43 12.83 -13.56 13.04
CA SER A 43 13.07 -12.58 14.12
C SER A 43 14.41 -12.71 14.80
N ARG A 44 15.08 -13.87 14.69
CA ARG A 44 16.46 -14.03 15.18
C ARG A 44 17.45 -13.07 14.48
N GLN A 45 17.04 -12.38 13.42
CA GLN A 45 17.88 -11.48 12.63
C GLN A 45 17.40 -10.02 12.57
N LEU A 46 16.28 -9.65 13.22
CA LEU A 46 15.76 -8.27 13.19
C LEU A 46 15.55 -7.71 14.61
N PRO A 47 15.86 -6.42 14.85
CA PRO A 47 15.47 -5.75 16.08
C PRO A 47 13.95 -5.60 16.15
N CYS A 48 13.39 -5.59 17.37
CA CYS A 48 11.95 -5.50 17.60
C CYS A 48 11.30 -4.27 16.94
N SER A 49 12.04 -3.17 16.76
CA SER A 49 11.57 -1.94 16.09
C SER A 49 11.23 -2.15 14.61
N ASP A 50 11.85 -3.14 13.97
CA ASP A 50 11.74 -3.37 12.54
C ASP A 50 10.71 -4.47 12.21
N VAL A 51 10.10 -5.03 13.26
CA VAL A 51 9.06 -6.06 13.13
C VAL A 51 7.77 -5.41 12.65
N PHE A 52 7.26 -5.90 11.52
CA PHE A 52 5.99 -5.43 10.98
C PHE A 52 5.21 -6.57 10.31
N GLY A 53 4.28 -7.15 11.06
CA GLY A 53 3.29 -8.12 10.63
C GLY A 53 1.86 -7.57 10.68
N PRO A 54 0.84 -8.41 10.43
CA PRO A 54 -0.56 -8.00 10.47
C PRO A 54 -0.96 -7.41 11.82
N TRP A 55 -0.46 -7.97 12.93
CA TRP A 55 -0.75 -7.45 14.28
C TRP A 55 -0.16 -6.07 14.51
N GLU A 56 1.08 -5.83 14.10
CA GLU A 56 1.71 -4.52 14.22
C GLU A 56 1.03 -3.46 13.32
N LEU A 57 0.46 -3.87 12.18
CA LEU A 57 -0.41 -2.99 11.36
C LEU A 57 -1.67 -2.59 12.14
N LEU A 58 -2.37 -3.54 12.75
CA LEU A 58 -3.60 -3.27 13.50
C LEU A 58 -3.34 -2.43 14.74
N ASP A 59 -2.26 -2.70 15.46
CA ASP A 59 -1.83 -1.91 16.61
C ASP A 59 -1.50 -0.47 16.22
N ALA A 60 -0.76 -0.26 15.11
CA ALA A 60 -0.44 1.06 14.60
C ALA A 60 -1.69 1.88 14.22
N LEU A 61 -2.71 1.23 13.65
CA LEU A 61 -3.98 1.87 13.30
C LEU A 61 -4.82 2.21 14.53
N SER A 62 -4.91 1.27 15.47
CA SER A 62 -5.65 1.45 16.73
C SER A 62 -5.12 2.62 17.55
N LYS A 63 -3.79 2.79 17.60
CA LYS A 63 -3.12 3.93 18.27
C LYS A 63 -3.47 5.30 17.69
N GLU A 64 -3.87 5.35 16.43
CA GLU A 64 -4.29 6.58 15.74
C GLU A 64 -5.82 6.67 15.64
N GLU A 65 -6.55 5.85 16.41
CA GLU A 65 -8.02 5.76 16.42
C GLU A 65 -8.62 5.49 15.02
N GLN A 66 -7.89 4.71 14.22
CA GLN A 66 -8.28 4.34 12.85
C GLN A 66 -8.65 2.86 12.78
N GLU A 67 -9.72 2.56 12.05
CA GLU A 67 -10.15 1.20 11.78
C GLU A 67 -10.03 0.90 10.28
N LEU A 68 -9.47 -0.25 9.90
CA LEU A 68 -9.53 -0.72 8.51
C LEU A 68 -10.89 -1.38 8.22
N GLY A 69 -11.35 -1.29 6.98
CA GLY A 69 -12.50 -2.06 6.51
C GLY A 69 -12.20 -2.89 5.26
N LEU A 70 -11.24 -2.45 4.44
CA LEU A 70 -10.79 -3.15 3.25
C LEU A 70 -9.27 -3.12 3.15
N ILE A 71 -8.65 -4.25 2.83
CA ILE A 71 -7.25 -4.33 2.40
C ILE A 71 -7.20 -4.69 0.92
N ILE A 72 -6.52 -3.86 0.13
CA ILE A 72 -6.19 -4.14 -1.27
C ILE A 72 -4.69 -4.47 -1.37
N ASP A 73 -4.41 -5.75 -1.63
CA ASP A 73 -3.06 -6.29 -1.79
C ASP A 73 -2.66 -6.28 -3.26
N LEU A 74 -1.68 -5.44 -3.60
CA LEU A 74 -1.14 -5.25 -4.95
C LEU A 74 0.09 -6.11 -5.23
N THR A 75 0.55 -6.92 -4.28
CA THR A 75 1.75 -7.73 -4.48
C THR A 75 1.52 -8.83 -5.51
N PHE A 76 2.55 -9.15 -6.31
CA PHE A 76 2.49 -10.21 -7.32
C PHE A 76 2.83 -11.60 -6.73
N THR A 77 2.43 -11.85 -5.48
CA THR A 77 2.72 -13.09 -4.74
C THR A 77 1.78 -13.23 -3.56
N THR A 78 1.52 -14.43 -3.06
CA THR A 78 0.66 -14.70 -1.89
C THR A 78 1.46 -15.17 -0.67
N ARG A 79 2.80 -15.08 -0.72
CA ARG A 79 3.67 -15.71 0.30
C ARG A 79 3.84 -14.92 1.61
N TYR A 80 3.44 -13.65 1.63
CA TYR A 80 3.79 -12.73 2.72
C TYR A 80 2.92 -12.89 3.96
N TYR A 81 1.62 -12.99 3.76
CA TYR A 81 0.63 -13.31 4.79
C TYR A 81 -0.63 -13.90 4.14
N LYS A 82 -1.49 -14.52 4.94
CA LYS A 82 -2.76 -15.11 4.50
C LYS A 82 -3.93 -14.36 5.12
N LEU A 83 -5.11 -14.54 4.53
CA LEU A 83 -6.36 -13.98 5.06
C LEU A 83 -6.65 -14.39 6.50
N GLN A 84 -6.27 -15.62 6.87
CA GLN A 84 -6.46 -16.20 8.21
C GLN A 84 -5.69 -15.45 9.31
N ASP A 85 -4.70 -14.63 8.94
CA ASP A 85 -3.91 -13.84 9.88
C ASP A 85 -4.54 -12.47 10.15
N LEU A 86 -5.67 -12.17 9.51
CA LEU A 86 -6.43 -10.94 9.68
C LEU A 86 -7.78 -11.24 10.36
N PRO A 87 -8.30 -10.31 11.18
CA PRO A 87 -9.68 -10.35 11.67
C PRO A 87 -10.71 -10.59 10.55
N GLU A 88 -11.70 -11.44 10.83
CA GLU A 88 -12.77 -11.81 9.87
C GLU A 88 -13.63 -10.62 9.44
N SER A 89 -13.61 -9.53 10.21
CA SER A 89 -14.34 -8.29 9.91
C SER A 89 -13.78 -7.51 8.72
N PHE A 90 -12.56 -7.81 8.25
CA PHE A 90 -11.95 -7.10 7.14
C PHE A 90 -12.30 -7.72 5.79
N MET A 91 -12.69 -6.88 4.84
CA MET A 91 -12.68 -7.27 3.44
C MET A 91 -11.25 -7.31 2.93
N PHE A 92 -10.92 -8.30 2.11
CA PHE A 92 -9.62 -8.44 1.49
C PHE A 92 -9.77 -8.63 -0.01
N MET A 93 -9.01 -7.86 -0.79
CA MET A 93 -8.96 -7.98 -2.23
C MET A 93 -7.53 -8.09 -2.72
N LYS A 94 -7.23 -9.18 -3.43
CA LYS A 94 -5.97 -9.40 -4.11
C LYS A 94 -6.06 -8.89 -5.55
N ILE A 95 -5.18 -7.94 -5.93
CA ILE A 95 -5.05 -7.48 -7.32
C ILE A 95 -3.59 -7.63 -7.73
N PHE A 96 -3.27 -8.74 -8.40
CA PHE A 96 -1.91 -9.05 -8.83
C PHE A 96 -1.37 -7.94 -9.75
N THR A 97 -0.41 -7.16 -9.24
CA THR A 97 0.19 -6.03 -9.97
C THR A 97 1.68 -6.26 -10.14
N ALA A 98 2.10 -6.54 -11.38
CA ALA A 98 3.50 -6.73 -11.73
C ALA A 98 4.34 -5.50 -11.35
N GLY A 99 5.60 -5.72 -10.95
CA GLY A 99 6.52 -4.62 -10.68
C GLY A 99 7.10 -4.05 -11.98
N ARG A 100 7.62 -2.83 -11.92
CA ARG A 100 8.38 -2.13 -12.99
C ARG A 100 7.58 -1.72 -14.23
N GLU A 101 6.31 -2.11 -14.32
CA GLU A 101 5.38 -1.70 -15.38
C GLU A 101 4.25 -0.85 -14.80
N VAL A 102 3.63 -0.05 -15.65
CA VAL A 102 2.40 0.67 -15.30
C VAL A 102 1.27 -0.35 -15.12
N PRO A 103 0.47 -0.27 -14.04
CA PRO A 103 -0.69 -1.13 -13.88
C PRO A 103 -1.63 -1.06 -15.09
N SER A 104 -2.05 -2.21 -15.61
CA SER A 104 -2.93 -2.30 -16.78
C SER A 104 -4.31 -1.67 -16.53
N ASP A 105 -5.04 -1.33 -17.60
CA ASP A 105 -6.41 -0.82 -17.50
C ASP A 105 -7.34 -1.78 -16.73
N GLY A 106 -7.16 -3.10 -16.89
CA GLY A 106 -7.88 -4.11 -16.11
C GLY A 106 -7.57 -4.04 -14.61
N THR A 107 -6.32 -3.79 -14.26
CA THR A 107 -5.87 -3.57 -12.87
C THR A 107 -6.47 -2.28 -12.30
N ILE A 108 -6.40 -1.19 -13.05
CA ILE A 108 -6.96 0.11 -12.67
C ILE A 108 -8.49 0.00 -12.47
N LEU A 109 -9.19 -0.64 -13.40
CA LEU A 109 -10.63 -0.83 -13.31
C LEU A 109 -11.02 -1.69 -12.11
N SER A 110 -10.28 -2.77 -11.84
CA SER A 110 -10.51 -3.64 -10.68
C SER A 110 -10.33 -2.88 -9.38
N PHE A 111 -9.27 -2.06 -9.28
CA PHE A 111 -9.03 -1.20 -8.13
C PHE A 111 -10.19 -0.21 -7.91
N LYS A 112 -10.61 0.51 -8.96
CA LYS A 112 -11.74 1.45 -8.88
C LYS A 112 -13.04 0.80 -8.44
N ARG A 113 -13.35 -0.39 -8.97
CA ARG A 113 -14.55 -1.14 -8.60
C ARG A 113 -14.52 -1.58 -7.14
N ALA A 114 -13.37 -2.05 -6.65
CA ALA A 114 -13.17 -2.45 -5.27
C ALA A 114 -13.44 -1.28 -4.31
N VAL A 115 -12.80 -0.14 -4.57
CA VAL A 115 -12.93 1.08 -3.76
C VAL A 115 -14.36 1.59 -3.78
N ARG A 116 -14.98 1.76 -4.96
CA ARG A 116 -16.36 2.26 -5.07
C ARG A 116 -17.36 1.35 -4.36
N ARG A 117 -17.19 0.03 -4.48
CA ARG A 117 -18.03 -0.93 -3.78
C ARG A 117 -17.90 -0.76 -2.26
N PHE A 118 -16.66 -0.71 -1.76
CA PHE A 118 -16.40 -0.53 -0.33
C PHE A 118 -17.04 0.75 0.20
N LEU A 119 -16.79 1.89 -0.46
CA LEU A 119 -17.32 3.20 -0.03
C LEU A 119 -18.84 3.23 -0.03
N ARG A 120 -19.50 2.61 -1.02
CA ARG A 120 -20.95 2.51 -1.07
C ARG A 120 -21.50 1.62 0.05
N ASP A 121 -20.89 0.45 0.24
CA ASP A 121 -21.36 -0.55 1.22
C ASP A 121 -21.00 -0.13 2.66
N ASN A 122 -20.17 0.90 2.85
CA ASN A 122 -19.72 1.44 4.15
C ASN A 122 -19.96 2.96 4.25
N ALA A 123 -21.03 3.45 3.64
CA ALA A 123 -21.37 4.88 3.65
C ALA A 123 -21.75 5.40 5.05
N ASP A 124 -22.05 4.51 5.98
CA ASP A 124 -22.49 4.76 7.36
C ASP A 124 -21.33 4.82 8.37
N ASN A 125 -20.10 4.55 7.95
CA ASN A 125 -18.92 4.52 8.80
C ASN A 125 -17.70 5.17 8.14
N ASP A 126 -16.60 5.32 8.89
CA ASP A 126 -15.37 5.96 8.42
C ASP A 126 -14.17 4.99 8.32
N LYS A 127 -14.43 3.68 8.22
CA LYS A 127 -13.39 2.65 8.08
C LYS A 127 -12.49 2.88 6.87
N LEU A 128 -11.19 2.66 7.00
CA LEU A 128 -10.21 2.95 5.96
C LEU A 128 -10.05 1.81 4.95
N ILE A 129 -9.62 2.19 3.75
CA ILE A 129 -9.13 1.32 2.70
C ILE A 129 -7.60 1.32 2.79
N GLY A 130 -7.07 0.20 3.27
CA GLY A 130 -5.65 -0.08 3.31
C GLY A 130 -5.16 -0.57 1.96
N VAL A 131 -4.20 0.14 1.36
CA VAL A 131 -3.61 -0.26 0.07
C VAL A 131 -2.13 -0.50 0.26
N HIS A 132 -1.65 -1.68 -0.14
CA HIS A 132 -0.22 -1.97 -0.08
C HIS A 132 0.27 -2.67 -1.33
N CYS A 133 1.54 -2.45 -1.62
CA CYS A 133 2.33 -3.30 -2.50
C CYS A 133 3.47 -3.89 -1.66
N THR A 134 4.65 -4.13 -2.24
CA THR A 134 5.79 -4.60 -1.44
C THR A 134 6.28 -3.51 -0.48
N HIS A 135 6.43 -2.29 -0.98
CA HIS A 135 7.01 -1.17 -0.22
C HIS A 135 5.99 -0.08 0.14
N GLY A 136 4.73 -0.21 -0.30
CA GLY A 136 3.68 0.78 -0.02
C GLY A 136 3.78 2.08 -0.81
N LEU A 137 4.73 2.19 -1.74
CA LEU A 137 5.00 3.41 -2.51
C LEU A 137 4.49 3.31 -3.95
N ASN A 138 5.30 2.84 -4.89
CA ASN A 138 5.05 3.07 -6.33
C ASN A 138 3.69 2.58 -6.85
N ARG A 139 3.40 1.28 -6.75
CA ARG A 139 2.11 0.71 -7.24
C ARG A 139 0.92 1.20 -6.42
N THR A 140 1.12 1.31 -5.11
CA THR A 140 0.12 1.81 -4.17
C THR A 140 -0.29 3.23 -4.52
N GLY A 141 0.68 4.15 -4.58
CA GLY A 141 0.42 5.54 -4.87
C GLY A 141 -0.07 5.76 -6.29
N TYR A 142 0.43 5.01 -7.28
CA TYR A 142 -0.10 5.10 -8.65
C TYR A 142 -1.61 4.79 -8.68
N LEU A 143 -2.04 3.67 -8.08
CA LEU A 143 -3.46 3.28 -8.12
C LEU A 143 -4.35 4.21 -7.29
N ILE A 144 -3.85 4.71 -6.16
CA ILE A 144 -4.57 5.74 -5.38
C ILE A 144 -4.68 7.02 -6.21
N CYS A 145 -3.59 7.57 -6.74
CA CYS A 145 -3.63 8.78 -7.58
C CYS A 145 -4.57 8.61 -8.76
N ARG A 146 -4.48 7.48 -9.48
CA ARG A 146 -5.34 7.20 -10.64
C ARG A 146 -6.82 7.15 -10.25
N TYR A 147 -7.15 6.61 -9.06
CA TYR A 147 -8.51 6.67 -8.54
C TYR A 147 -8.96 8.11 -8.27
N LEU A 148 -8.14 8.88 -7.53
CA LEU A 148 -8.44 10.26 -7.17
C LEU A 148 -8.67 11.14 -8.41
N ILE A 149 -7.88 10.94 -9.46
CA ILE A 149 -8.02 11.68 -10.73
C ILE A 149 -9.27 11.25 -11.48
N ASP A 150 -9.44 9.94 -11.72
CA ASP A 150 -10.51 9.44 -12.60
C ASP A 150 -11.91 9.45 -11.96
N VAL A 151 -11.97 9.29 -10.64
CA VAL A 151 -13.23 9.09 -9.92
C VAL A 151 -13.60 10.32 -9.14
N ASP A 152 -12.63 10.94 -8.46
CA ASP A 152 -12.89 12.12 -7.64
C ASP A 152 -12.64 13.44 -8.41
N GLY A 153 -12.16 13.36 -9.66
CA GLY A 153 -11.92 14.54 -10.51
C GLY A 153 -10.77 15.43 -10.04
N MET A 154 -9.89 14.90 -9.19
CA MET A 154 -8.77 15.64 -8.62
C MET A 154 -7.72 15.96 -9.68
N ASP A 155 -7.13 17.15 -9.58
CA ASP A 155 -6.00 17.52 -10.43
C ASP A 155 -4.83 16.54 -10.23
N PRO A 156 -4.16 16.07 -11.31
CA PRO A 156 -3.07 15.10 -11.19
C PRO A 156 -1.91 15.56 -10.30
N LYS A 157 -1.56 16.85 -10.31
CA LYS A 157 -0.50 17.40 -9.45
C LYS A 157 -0.94 17.38 -8.00
N GLU A 158 -2.17 17.79 -7.71
CA GLU A 158 -2.75 17.72 -6.36
C GLU A 158 -2.78 16.26 -5.86
N ALA A 159 -3.21 15.31 -6.69
CA ALA A 159 -3.27 13.89 -6.32
C ALA A 159 -1.88 13.34 -5.95
N VAL A 160 -0.86 13.67 -6.74
CA VAL A 160 0.53 13.26 -6.46
C VAL A 160 1.03 13.89 -5.18
N GLU A 161 0.85 15.20 -4.99
CA GLU A 161 1.28 15.90 -3.78
C GLU A 161 0.60 15.32 -2.54
N ARG A 162 -0.71 15.06 -2.62
CA ARG A 162 -1.49 14.48 -1.52
C ARG A 162 -1.04 13.07 -1.16
N VAL A 163 -0.72 12.23 -2.15
CA VAL A 163 -0.36 10.82 -1.91
C VAL A 163 1.11 10.67 -1.53
N CYS A 164 2.01 11.41 -2.19
CA CYS A 164 3.45 11.25 -1.98
C CYS A 164 3.95 11.97 -0.73
N CYS A 165 3.39 13.12 -0.35
CA CYS A 165 3.88 13.89 0.80
C CYS A 165 3.79 13.12 2.14
N PRO A 166 2.66 12.47 2.50
CA PRO A 166 2.54 11.68 3.73
C PRO A 166 3.29 10.34 3.72
N LEU A 167 3.75 9.90 2.55
CA LEU A 167 4.51 8.65 2.38
C LEU A 167 6.03 8.88 2.39
N LEU A 168 6.46 10.15 2.39
CA LEU A 168 7.86 10.57 2.30
C LEU A 168 8.25 11.47 3.50
N ASP A 169 7.89 11.06 4.72
CA ASP A 169 8.18 11.77 5.99
C ASP A 169 9.69 12.01 6.28
N ASN A 170 10.60 11.70 5.35
CA ASN A 170 12.01 12.07 5.44
C ASN A 170 12.37 13.18 4.43
N PRO A 171 12.61 14.43 4.88
CA PRO A 171 12.96 15.55 4.01
C PRO A 171 14.27 15.36 3.23
N GLU A 172 15.18 14.48 3.66
CA GLU A 172 16.42 14.17 2.91
C GLU A 172 16.19 13.20 1.73
N ILE A 173 15.05 12.48 1.70
CA ILE A 173 14.75 11.44 0.69
C ILE A 173 13.78 11.96 -0.39
N GLN A 174 13.18 13.15 -0.18
CA GLN A 174 12.19 13.76 -1.08
C GLN A 174 12.65 13.87 -2.55
N PRO A 175 13.89 14.29 -2.89
CA PRO A 175 14.28 14.48 -4.29
C PRO A 175 14.55 13.15 -5.03
N LEU A 176 15.13 12.16 -4.34
CA LEU A 176 15.53 10.87 -4.94
C LEU A 176 14.35 9.92 -5.15
N HIS A 177 13.31 10.02 -4.29
CA HIS A 177 12.11 9.20 -4.43
C HIS A 177 11.02 9.81 -5.30
N LEU A 178 10.96 11.13 -5.49
CA LEU A 178 10.13 11.71 -6.56
C LEU A 178 10.59 11.28 -7.96
N MET A 179 11.87 10.90 -8.12
CA MET A 179 12.40 10.28 -9.34
C MET A 179 12.13 8.77 -9.42
N SER A 180 11.85 8.11 -8.29
CA SER A 180 11.60 6.65 -8.21
C SER A 180 10.10 6.30 -8.21
N PHE A 181 9.26 7.18 -7.66
CA PHE A 181 7.89 7.31 -8.08
C PHE A 181 7.97 7.76 -9.52
N ASN A 182 7.52 6.92 -10.44
CA ASN A 182 7.57 7.26 -11.84
C ASN A 182 6.40 8.22 -12.13
N VAL A 183 6.44 9.41 -11.50
CA VAL A 183 5.40 10.45 -11.53
C VAL A 183 5.10 10.82 -12.98
N SER A 184 6.11 10.75 -13.85
CA SER A 184 5.98 10.89 -15.31
C SER A 184 4.83 10.04 -15.88
N PHE A 185 4.62 8.80 -15.41
CA PHE A 185 3.54 7.95 -15.92
C PHE A 185 2.13 8.34 -15.45
N ILE A 186 2.01 9.12 -14.37
CA ILE A 186 0.71 9.69 -13.96
C ILE A 186 0.30 10.78 -14.95
N PHE A 187 1.27 11.53 -15.49
CA PHE A 187 1.03 12.63 -16.43
C PHE A 187 1.00 12.21 -17.91
N VAL A 188 1.57 11.06 -18.28
CA VAL A 188 1.65 10.60 -19.69
C VAL A 188 0.36 9.92 -20.20
N SER A 189 -0.59 9.61 -19.31
CA SER A 189 -1.85 8.92 -19.65
C SER A 189 -3.07 9.86 -19.74
N GLN A 190 -2.87 11.13 -20.14
CA GLN A 190 -3.95 12.07 -20.46
C GLN A 190 -4.19 12.15 -21.97
#